data_AF-A0A7C4WHN5-F1
#
_entry.id   AF-A0A7C4WHN5-F1
#
_cell.length_a   1.000
_cell.length_b   1.000
_cell.length_c   1.000
_cell.angle_alpha   90.00
_cell.angle_beta   90.00
_cell.angle_gamma   90.00
#
_symmetry.space_group_name_H-M   'P 1'
#
loop_
_entity.id
_entity.type
_entity.pdbx_description
1 polymer ?
#
loop_
_entity_poly.entity_id
_entity_poly.type
_entity_poly.pdbx_seq_one_letter_code
_entity_poly.pdbx_strand_id
1 'polypeptide(L)'
;MKLDLETVMKVYEDYIALGDVDKANLFIAFITGLLAFLKYRRVGDQAFISAFARNLRVGLIEGPDYLNPYIMELLGILEEEVDENSFNELITKLRALLREERLDRLEV
;
A
#
# COMPACT_ATOMS: atom_id res chain seq x y z
N MET A 1 -2.48 -19.25 -1.66
CA MET A 1 -3.23 -18.20 -0.96
C MET A 1 -3.59 -17.14 -1.98
N LYS A 2 -4.87 -16.82 -2.17
CA LYS A 2 -5.30 -15.74 -3.06
C LYS A 2 -5.25 -14.46 -2.23
N LEU A 3 -4.58 -13.41 -2.70
CA LEU A 3 -4.64 -12.10 -2.06
C LEU A 3 -6.00 -11.50 -2.40
N ASP A 4 -6.89 -11.39 -1.42
CA ASP A 4 -8.17 -10.72 -1.56
C ASP A 4 -8.24 -9.49 -0.64
N LEU A 5 -9.08 -8.54 -1.04
CA LEU A 5 -9.15 -7.21 -0.43
C LEU A 5 -9.63 -7.29 1.01
N GLU A 6 -10.63 -8.14 1.27
CA GLU A 6 -11.22 -8.33 2.59
C GLU A 6 -10.17 -8.82 3.60
N THR A 7 -9.34 -9.78 3.21
CA THR A 7 -8.25 -10.27 4.04
C THR A 7 -7.22 -9.18 4.36
N VAL A 8 -6.84 -8.35 3.38
CA VAL A 8 -5.89 -7.25 3.60
C VAL A 8 -6.49 -6.19 4.53
N MET A 9 -7.73 -5.77 4.29
CA MET A 9 -8.42 -4.80 5.13
C MET A 9 -8.55 -5.31 6.57
N LYS A 10 -8.94 -6.57 6.75
CA LYS A 10 -9.06 -7.19 8.07
C LYS A 10 -7.74 -7.18 8.85
N VAL A 11 -6.62 -7.56 8.21
CA VAL A 11 -5.31 -7.54 8.88
C VAL A 11 -4.93 -6.11 9.28
N TYR A 12 -5.19 -5.12 8.42
CA TYR A 12 -4.97 -3.71 8.75
C TYR A 12 -5.82 -3.28 9.95
N GLU A 13 -7.12 -3.56 9.93
CA GLU A 13 -8.06 -3.23 11.01
C GLU A 13 -7.70 -3.91 12.33
N ASP A 14 -7.26 -5.18 12.30
CA ASP A 14 -6.82 -5.92 13.48
C ASP A 14 -5.63 -5.23 14.15
N TYR A 15 -4.65 -4.73 13.39
CA TYR A 15 -3.54 -3.94 13.95
C TYR A 15 -4.00 -2.60 14.52
N ILE A 16 -4.90 -1.89 13.83
CA ILE A 16 -5.47 -0.63 14.34
C ILE A 16 -6.24 -0.85 15.64
N ALA A 17 -7.03 -1.92 15.75
CA ALA A 17 -7.79 -2.27 16.95
C ALA A 17 -6.88 -2.56 18.16
N LEU A 18 -5.66 -3.04 17.92
CA LEU A 18 -4.63 -3.23 18.93
C LEU A 18 -3.84 -1.96 19.27
N GLY A 19 -4.11 -0.84 18.58
CA GLY A 19 -3.35 0.41 18.72
C GLY A 19 -1.99 0.37 18.03
N ASP A 20 -1.72 -0.64 17.21
CA ASP A 20 -0.42 -0.88 16.57
C ASP A 20 -0.40 -0.29 15.16
N VAL A 21 -0.59 1.03 15.10
CA VAL A 21 -0.73 1.79 13.84
C VAL A 21 0.53 1.67 12.96
N ASP A 22 1.70 1.56 13.57
CA ASP A 22 2.97 1.37 12.86
C ASP A 22 2.96 0.07 12.06
N LYS A 23 2.59 -1.06 12.68
CA LYS A 23 2.49 -2.35 11.99
C LYS A 23 1.37 -2.38 10.96
N ALA A 24 0.26 -1.69 11.20
CA ALA A 24 -0.81 -1.55 10.21
C ALA A 24 -0.26 -0.89 8.93
N ASN A 25 0.47 0.21 9.07
CA ASN A 25 1.09 0.92 7.96
C ASN A 25 2.21 0.10 7.29
N LEU A 26 3.07 -0.55 8.08
CA LEU A 26 4.13 -1.41 7.57
C LEU A 26 3.58 -2.54 6.71
N PHE A 27 2.49 -3.15 7.16
CA PHE A 27 1.81 -4.21 6.43
C PHE A 27 1.33 -3.73 5.05
N ILE A 28 0.65 -2.57 4.97
CA ILE A 28 0.21 -2.02 3.68
C ILE A 28 1.41 -1.64 2.81
N ALA A 29 2.48 -1.08 3.37
CA ALA A 29 3.71 -0.78 2.62
C ALA A 29 4.31 -2.04 1.96
N PHE A 30 4.31 -3.18 2.64
CA PHE A 30 4.75 -4.46 2.07
C PHE A 30 3.82 -4.97 0.97
N ILE A 31 2.50 -4.84 1.14
CA ILE A 31 1.54 -5.18 0.08
C ILE A 31 1.78 -4.32 -1.16
N THR A 32 1.92 -3.01 -0.98
CA THR A 32 2.21 -2.06 -2.06
C THR A 32 3.50 -2.40 -2.78
N GLY A 33 4.57 -2.74 -2.05
CA GLY A 33 5.84 -3.19 -2.63
C GLY A 33 5.68 -4.45 -3.49
N LEU A 34 4.99 -5.47 -2.97
CA LEU A 34 4.69 -6.70 -3.73
C LEU A 34 3.95 -6.38 -5.03
N LEU A 35 2.87 -5.59 -4.95
CA LEU A 35 2.06 -5.22 -6.11
C LEU A 35 2.88 -4.45 -7.15
N ALA A 36 3.78 -3.56 -6.73
CA ALA A 36 4.65 -2.82 -7.64
C ALA A 36 5.56 -3.74 -8.47
N PHE A 37 6.20 -4.72 -7.83
CA PHE A 37 7.04 -5.69 -8.56
C PHE A 37 6.23 -6.56 -9.51
N LEU A 38 5.06 -7.04 -9.08
CA LEU A 38 4.16 -7.83 -9.94
C LEU A 38 3.70 -7.01 -11.15
N LYS A 39 3.33 -5.75 -10.93
CA LYS A 39 2.85 -4.86 -11.98
C LYS A 39 3.94 -4.51 -12.99
N TYR A 40 5.10 -4.06 -12.51
CA TYR A 40 6.23 -3.72 -13.38
C TYR A 40 6.73 -4.92 -14.21
N ARG A 41 6.74 -6.13 -13.62
CA ARG A 41 7.14 -7.36 -14.33
C ARG A 41 6.00 -7.99 -15.13
N ARG A 42 4.81 -7.37 -15.16
CA ARG A 42 3.60 -7.87 -15.84
C ARG A 42 3.25 -9.31 -15.44
N VAL A 43 3.45 -9.65 -14.17
CA VAL A 43 3.13 -10.97 -13.60
C VAL A 43 1.73 -10.92 -13.01
N GLY A 44 0.84 -11.78 -13.49
CA GLY A 44 -0.57 -11.83 -13.08
C GLY A 44 -1.46 -10.85 -13.86
N ASP A 45 -2.72 -10.75 -13.44
CA ASP A 45 -3.71 -9.86 -14.07
C ASP A 45 -3.46 -8.40 -13.67
N GLN A 46 -3.04 -7.59 -14.64
CA GLN A 46 -2.71 -6.18 -14.43
C GLN A 46 -3.93 -5.33 -14.11
N ALA A 47 -5.08 -5.64 -14.71
CA ALA A 47 -6.33 -4.95 -14.42
C ALA A 47 -6.78 -5.26 -12.99
N PHE A 48 -6.61 -6.50 -12.55
CA PHE A 48 -6.81 -6.87 -11.15
C PHE A 48 -5.91 -6.08 -10.21
N ILE A 49 -4.61 -5.95 -10.50
CA ILE A 49 -3.70 -5.19 -9.61
C ILE A 49 -4.13 -3.72 -9.52
N SER A 50 -4.44 -3.07 -10.64
CA SER A 50 -4.93 -1.69 -10.64
C SER A 50 -6.23 -1.55 -9.82
N ALA A 51 -7.20 -2.43 -10.04
CA ALA A 51 -8.47 -2.41 -9.33
C ALA A 51 -8.29 -2.70 -7.84
N PHE A 52 -7.38 -3.62 -7.50
CA PHE A 52 -7.06 -3.95 -6.11
C PHE A 52 -6.44 -2.75 -5.39
N ALA A 53 -5.45 -2.08 -5.98
CA ALA A 53 -4.82 -0.91 -5.40
C ALA A 53 -5.83 0.22 -5.17
N ARG A 54 -6.70 0.48 -6.17
CA ARG A 54 -7.78 1.46 -6.08
C ARG A 54 -8.75 1.14 -4.94
N ASN A 55 -9.25 -0.10 -4.90
CA ASN A 55 -10.25 -0.50 -3.90
C ASN A 55 -9.64 -0.53 -2.49
N LEU A 56 -8.37 -0.92 -2.37
CA LEU A 56 -7.63 -0.84 -1.11
C LEU A 56 -7.50 0.62 -0.65
N ARG A 57 -7.11 1.53 -1.54
CA ARG A 57 -7.03 2.95 -1.23
C ARG A 57 -8.38 3.52 -0.76
N VAL A 58 -9.47 3.19 -1.45
CA VAL A 58 -10.84 3.61 -1.06
C VAL A 58 -11.21 3.04 0.32
N GLY A 59 -11.01 1.73 0.53
CA GLY A 59 -11.32 1.09 1.80
C GLY A 59 -10.52 1.67 2.98
N LEU A 60 -9.27 2.05 2.76
CA LEU A 60 -8.44 2.68 3.79
C LEU A 60 -8.84 4.14 4.08
N ILE A 61 -9.37 4.88 3.09
CA ILE A 61 -9.92 6.24 3.31
C ILE A 61 -11.23 6.16 4.10
N GLU A 62 -12.11 5.23 3.75
CA GLU A 62 -13.41 5.05 4.40
C GLU A 62 -13.27 4.42 5.80
N GLY A 63 -12.13 3.76 6.06
CA GLY A 63 -11.78 3.14 7.32
C GLY A 63 -11.15 4.08 8.36
N PRO A 64 -10.39 3.53 9.32
CA PRO A 64 -9.72 4.32 10.35
C PRO A 64 -8.67 5.28 9.77
N ASP A 65 -8.77 6.57 10.10
CA ASP A 65 -7.86 7.65 9.66
C ASP A 65 -6.47 7.58 10.32
N TYR A 66 -5.76 6.47 10.08
CA TYR A 66 -4.43 6.20 10.63
C TYR A 66 -3.40 5.83 9.57
N LEU A 67 -3.81 5.87 8.30
CA LEU A 67 -2.94 5.51 7.20
C LEU A 67 -1.92 6.62 6.92
N ASN A 68 -0.68 6.21 6.72
CA ASN A 68 0.41 7.09 6.34
C ASN A 68 0.15 7.68 4.93
N PRO A 69 0.19 9.02 4.77
CA PRO A 69 -0.08 9.67 3.48
C PRO A 69 0.83 9.22 2.34
N TYR A 70 2.07 8.81 2.64
CA TYR A 70 2.98 8.30 1.60
C TYR A 70 2.52 6.93 1.07
N ILE A 71 1.87 6.11 1.89
CA ILE A 71 1.28 4.84 1.42
C ILE A 71 0.14 5.12 0.43
N MET A 72 -0.67 6.14 0.70
CA MET A 72 -1.73 6.58 -0.22
C MET A 72 -1.19 7.01 -1.59
N GLU A 73 -0.08 7.75 -1.58
CA GLU A 73 0.60 8.15 -2.82
C GLU A 73 1.09 6.93 -3.61
N LEU A 74 1.73 5.96 -2.94
CA LEU A 74 2.21 4.75 -3.58
C LEU A 74 1.06 3.91 -4.18
N LEU A 75 -0.06 3.80 -3.48
CA LEU A 75 -1.26 3.14 -4.00
C LEU A 75 -1.81 3.87 -5.23
N GLY A 76 -1.77 5.20 -5.25
CA GLY A 76 -2.15 6.01 -6.40
C GLY A 76 -1.33 5.70 -7.65
N ILE A 77 0.00 5.57 -7.51
CA ILE A 77 0.87 5.14 -8.63
C ILE A 77 0.47 3.74 -9.14
N LEU A 78 0.08 2.84 -8.23
CA LEU A 78 -0.37 1.49 -8.58
C LEU A 78 -1.76 1.45 -9.23
N GLU A 79 -2.57 2.50 -9.20
CA GLU A 79 -3.84 2.55 -9.92
C GLU A 79 -3.62 2.71 -11.43
N GLU A 80 -2.56 3.42 -11.80
CA GLU A 80 -2.21 3.77 -13.19
C GLU A 80 -1.32 2.72 -13.86
N GLU A 81 -1.00 2.88 -15.14
CA GLU A 81 0.03 2.03 -15.77
C GLU A 81 1.40 2.29 -15.11
N VAL A 82 2.13 1.21 -14.80
CA VAL A 82 3.46 1.31 -14.20
C VAL A 82 4.51 1.00 -15.27
N ASP A 83 5.17 2.05 -15.72
CA ASP A 83 6.38 2.01 -16.55
C ASP A 83 7.66 2.05 -15.69
N GLU A 84 8.82 2.13 -16.34
CA GLU A 84 10.10 2.17 -15.61
C GLU A 84 10.27 3.42 -14.73
N ASN A 85 9.78 4.57 -15.17
CA ASN A 85 9.92 5.82 -14.43
C ASN A 85 9.05 5.81 -13.18
N SER A 86 7.76 5.51 -13.33
CA SER A 86 6.81 5.39 -12.24
C SER A 86 7.17 4.26 -11.27
N PHE A 87 7.71 3.14 -11.77
CA PHE A 87 8.23 2.07 -10.92
C PHE A 87 9.42 2.54 -10.07
N ASN A 88 10.41 3.20 -10.68
CA ASN A 88 11.58 3.71 -9.95
C ASN A 88 11.18 4.77 -8.92
N GLU A 89 10.23 5.63 -9.25
CA GLU A 89 9.65 6.60 -8.31
C GLU A 89 8.99 5.89 -7.13
N LEU A 90 8.09 4.95 -7.40
CA LEU A 90 7.41 4.15 -6.38
C LEU A 90 8.41 3.46 -5.46
N ILE A 91 9.41 2.77 -6.01
CA ILE A 91 10.43 2.07 -5.21
C ILE A 91 11.28 3.04 -4.40
N THR A 92 11.58 4.21 -4.92
CA THR A 92 12.33 5.24 -4.19
C THR A 92 11.54 5.74 -2.98
N LYS A 93 10.26 6.10 -3.19
CA LYS A 93 9.35 6.51 -2.11
C LYS A 93 9.12 5.41 -1.09
N LEU A 94 8.91 4.16 -1.53
CA LEU A 94 8.76 3.00 -0.64
C LEU A 94 10.01 2.78 0.22
N ARG A 95 11.21 2.89 -0.35
CA ARG A 95 12.46 2.78 0.40
C ARG A 95 12.64 3.90 1.41
N ALA A 96 12.23 5.12 1.08
CA ALA A 96 12.25 6.23 2.02
C ALA A 96 11.31 5.95 3.19
N LEU A 97 10.06 5.55 2.89
CA LEU A 97 9.06 5.17 3.88
C LEU A 97 9.58 4.07 4.83
N LEU A 98 10.15 2.99 4.29
CA LEU A 98 10.64 1.86 5.09
C LEU A 98 11.92 2.15 5.90
N ARG A 99 12.53 3.33 5.73
CA ARG A 99 13.67 3.78 6.56
C ARG A 99 13.24 4.59 7.77
N GLU A 100 11.98 5.04 7.80
CA GLU A 100 11.45 5.75 8.96
C GLU A 100 11.43 4.82 10.18
N GLU A 101 11.76 5.35 11.36
CA GLU A 101 11.71 4.57 12.61
C GLU A 101 10.28 4.21 13.01
N ARG A 102 9.30 5.00 12.54
CA ARG A 102 7.87 4.89 12.83
C ARG A 102 7.03 5.36 11.65
N LEU A 103 5.95 4.65 11.38
CA LEU A 103 5.03 4.92 10.26
C LEU A 103 3.69 5.51 10.69
N ASP A 104 3.45 5.66 11.99
CA ASP A 104 2.15 6.01 12.58
C ASP A 104 1.79 7.51 12.57
N ARG A 105 2.03 8.15 11.41
CA ARG A 105 1.92 9.59 11.08
C ARG A 105 3.23 10.34 11.28
N LEU A 106 3.76 10.83 10.16
CA LEU A 106 4.72 11.95 10.17
C LEU A 106 3.93 13.19 10.57
N GLU A 107 4.31 13.83 11.68
CA GLU A 107 3.86 15.20 11.97
C GLU A 107 4.20 16.07 10.74
N VAL A 108 3.21 16.80 10.25
CA VAL A 108 3.43 17.93 9.32
C VAL A 108 3.87 19.14 10.13
#